data_AF-A0A7C6U3W6-F1
#
_entry.id   AF-A0A7C6U3W6-F1
#
_cell.length_a   1.000
_cell.length_b   1.000
_cell.length_c   1.000
_cell.angle_alpha   90.00
_cell.angle_beta   90.00
_cell.angle_gamma   90.00
#
_symmetry.space_group_name_H-M   'P 1'
#
loop_
_entity.id
_entity.type
_entity.pdbx_description
1 polymer ?
#
loop_
_entity_poly.entity_id
_entity_poly.type
_entity_poly.pdbx_seq_one_letter_code
_entity_poly.pdbx_strand_id
1 'polypeptide(L)'
;FQGMKENHLFLTSSRDYVIAGLMAMTESDSTYTLRKAENYYQNLKKKVSINLLTTYILTFNEEPFNLENKLLKINNKLNEKNIKLQKRHVTPALGLLALIPAEIDEIVKNVESVYQQLLKYKMFNNLLVYKREVQFYAAIIVAWTYLVSEIEESLADNFKNLIIAVLIVSITAIAMEHNSNYV
;
A
#
# COMPACT_ATOMS: atom_id res chain seq x y z
N PHE A 1 -18.49 0.65 0.81
CA PHE A 1 -18.31 2.06 1.21
C PHE A 1 -19.10 2.40 2.47
N GLN A 2 -20.43 2.21 2.47
CA GLN A 2 -21.27 2.52 3.64
C GLN A 2 -20.76 1.87 4.94
N GLY A 3 -20.47 0.55 4.93
CA GLY A 3 -19.90 -0.11 6.11
C GLY A 3 -18.49 0.38 6.51
N MET A 4 -17.68 0.90 5.58
CA MET A 4 -16.39 1.53 5.92
C MET A 4 -16.62 2.82 6.70
N LYS A 5 -17.59 3.64 6.25
CA LYS A 5 -17.98 4.90 6.88
C LYS A 5 -18.64 4.69 8.24
N GLU A 6 -19.41 3.61 8.41
CA GLU A 6 -19.99 3.22 9.70
C GLU A 6 -18.92 2.84 10.72
N ASN A 7 -17.90 2.07 10.30
CA ASN A 7 -16.79 1.70 11.18
C ASN A 7 -15.85 2.88 11.47
N HIS A 8 -15.62 3.76 10.49
CA HIS A 8 -14.65 4.85 10.59
C HIS A 8 -15.11 6.13 9.90
N LEU A 9 -16.05 6.84 10.53
CA LEU A 9 -16.67 8.03 9.95
C LEU A 9 -15.67 9.12 9.55
N PHE A 10 -14.68 9.39 10.40
CA PHE A 10 -13.70 10.48 10.19
C PHE A 10 -12.49 10.09 9.35
N LEU A 11 -12.27 8.78 9.15
CA LEU A 11 -11.11 8.27 8.40
C LEU A 11 -11.50 7.77 7.00
N THR A 12 -12.80 7.63 6.73
CA THR A 12 -13.33 7.27 5.41
C THR A 12 -13.63 8.52 4.61
N SER A 13 -13.11 8.57 3.39
CA SER A 13 -13.21 9.69 2.45
C SER A 13 -13.71 9.24 1.09
N SER A 14 -14.05 10.17 0.20
CA SER A 14 -14.45 9.84 -1.17
C SER A 14 -13.41 9.04 -1.96
N ARG A 15 -12.13 9.11 -1.58
CA ARG A 15 -11.07 8.30 -2.23
C ARG A 15 -11.21 6.81 -1.95
N ASP A 16 -11.87 6.44 -0.86
CA ASP A 16 -12.07 5.04 -0.48
C ASP A 16 -13.16 4.35 -1.32
N TYR A 17 -13.89 5.09 -2.17
CA TYR A 17 -14.81 4.51 -3.15
C TYR A 17 -14.11 3.56 -4.13
N VAL A 18 -12.89 3.91 -4.56
CA VAL A 18 -12.13 3.08 -5.52
C VAL A 18 -11.89 1.69 -4.92
N ILE A 19 -11.51 1.64 -3.65
CA ILE A 19 -11.16 0.39 -2.96
C ILE A 19 -12.41 -0.36 -2.52
N ALA A 20 -13.48 0.35 -2.14
CA ALA A 20 -14.79 -0.28 -1.96
C ALA A 20 -15.32 -0.92 -3.25
N GLY A 21 -15.10 -0.27 -4.41
CA GLY A 21 -15.45 -0.82 -5.72
C GLY A 21 -14.67 -2.09 -6.01
N LEU A 22 -13.35 -2.09 -5.78
CA LEU A 22 -12.53 -3.29 -5.93
C LEU A 22 -12.96 -4.44 -5.03
N MET A 23 -13.28 -4.18 -3.77
CA MET A 23 -13.83 -5.22 -2.87
C MET A 23 -15.16 -5.76 -3.36
N ALA A 24 -16.02 -4.92 -3.93
CA ALA A 24 -17.30 -5.37 -4.48
C ALA A 24 -17.14 -6.26 -5.73
N MET A 25 -15.97 -6.22 -6.37
CA MET A 25 -15.61 -7.11 -7.48
C MET A 25 -15.02 -8.44 -7.02
N THR A 26 -14.65 -8.59 -5.75
CA THR A 26 -14.23 -9.89 -5.21
C THR A 26 -15.46 -10.70 -4.82
N GLU A 27 -15.35 -12.03 -4.87
CA GLU A 27 -16.43 -12.94 -4.42
C GLU A 27 -16.58 -12.98 -2.88
N SER A 28 -15.86 -12.13 -2.16
CA SER A 28 -15.80 -12.14 -0.70
C SER A 28 -17.02 -11.46 -0.08
N ASP A 29 -17.55 -12.03 1.00
CA ASP A 29 -18.60 -11.37 1.78
C ASP A 29 -18.09 -10.02 2.34
N SER A 30 -18.88 -8.97 2.09
CA SER A 30 -18.50 -7.60 2.46
C SER A 30 -18.42 -7.42 3.99
N THR A 31 -19.29 -8.08 4.76
CA THR A 31 -19.28 -8.00 6.23
C THR A 31 -18.03 -8.67 6.80
N TYR A 32 -17.70 -9.85 6.29
CA TYR A 32 -16.47 -10.55 6.62
C TYR A 32 -15.23 -9.72 6.29
N THR A 33 -15.18 -9.15 5.09
CA THR A 33 -14.06 -8.31 4.63
C THR A 33 -13.86 -7.09 5.53
N LEU A 34 -14.93 -6.39 5.88
CA LEU A 34 -14.88 -5.25 6.79
C LEU A 34 -14.39 -5.63 8.19
N ARG A 35 -14.85 -6.77 8.73
CA ARG A 35 -14.40 -7.27 10.03
C ARG A 35 -12.91 -7.67 10.01
N LYS A 36 -12.47 -8.31 8.92
CA LYS A 36 -11.05 -8.69 8.72
C LYS A 36 -10.16 -7.45 8.63
N ALA A 37 -10.56 -6.45 7.86
CA ALA A 37 -9.85 -5.17 7.76
C ALA A 37 -9.80 -4.44 9.12
N GLU A 38 -10.90 -4.47 9.89
CA GLU A 38 -10.94 -3.84 11.20
C GLU A 38 -10.00 -4.51 12.20
N ASN A 39 -9.93 -5.84 12.17
CA ASN A 39 -8.99 -6.60 12.99
C ASN A 39 -7.53 -6.17 12.68
N TYR A 40 -7.15 -6.13 11.40
CA TYR A 40 -5.84 -5.62 10.99
C TYR A 40 -5.60 -4.19 11.49
N TYR A 41 -6.59 -3.30 11.37
CA TYR A 41 -6.45 -1.92 11.82
C TYR A 41 -6.19 -1.81 13.32
N GLN A 42 -6.98 -2.49 14.14
CA GLN A 42 -6.85 -2.46 15.59
C GLN A 42 -5.51 -3.01 16.08
N ASN A 43 -4.97 -4.03 15.40
CA ASN A 43 -3.69 -4.64 15.74
C ASN A 43 -2.50 -3.81 15.28
N LEU A 44 -2.56 -3.25 14.07
CA LEU A 44 -1.45 -2.51 13.45
C LEU A 44 -1.33 -1.08 13.96
N LYS A 45 -2.44 -0.37 14.20
CA LYS A 45 -2.41 1.06 14.59
C LYS A 45 -1.66 1.34 15.88
N LYS A 46 -1.52 0.33 16.75
CA LYS A 46 -0.75 0.40 18.01
C LYS A 46 0.76 0.26 17.80
N LYS A 47 1.19 -0.28 16.65
CA LYS A 47 2.58 -0.70 16.38
C LYS A 47 3.22 0.13 15.26
N VAL A 48 2.42 0.61 14.30
CA VAL A 48 2.89 1.40 13.16
C VAL A 48 1.82 2.42 12.76
N SER A 49 2.27 3.58 12.26
CA SER A 49 1.39 4.57 11.65
C SER A 49 0.79 3.98 10.38
N ILE A 50 -0.48 3.58 10.46
CA ILE A 50 -1.19 2.87 9.39
C ILE A 50 -2.44 3.63 8.97
N ASN A 51 -2.78 3.58 7.68
CA ASN A 51 -4.06 4.05 7.18
C ASN A 51 -5.03 2.87 6.94
N LEU A 52 -6.33 3.15 6.93
CA LEU A 52 -7.36 2.14 6.68
C LEU A 52 -7.22 1.48 5.32
N LEU A 53 -6.80 2.24 4.31
CA LEU A 53 -6.53 1.69 2.99
C LEU A 53 -5.52 0.53 3.04
N THR A 54 -4.46 0.63 3.86
CA THR A 54 -3.52 -0.48 4.01
C THR A 54 -4.19 -1.73 4.57
N THR A 55 -5.07 -1.59 5.56
CA THR A 55 -5.72 -2.74 6.20
C THR A 55 -6.74 -3.40 5.29
N TYR A 56 -7.36 -2.62 4.41
CA TYR A 56 -8.18 -3.10 3.31
C TYR A 56 -7.38 -3.84 2.23
N ILE A 57 -6.18 -3.38 1.89
CA ILE A 57 -5.29 -4.10 0.95
C ILE A 57 -4.93 -5.49 1.50
N LEU A 58 -4.67 -5.61 2.81
CA LEU A 58 -4.34 -6.89 3.45
C LEU A 58 -5.49 -7.92 3.39
N THR A 59 -6.73 -7.52 3.11
CA THR A 59 -7.83 -8.49 3.03
C THR A 59 -7.82 -9.29 1.73
N PHE A 60 -7.14 -8.82 0.69
CA PHE A 60 -7.02 -9.46 -0.62
C PHE A 60 -6.17 -10.75 -0.60
N ASN A 61 -5.47 -11.04 0.50
CA ASN A 61 -4.87 -12.35 0.68
C ASN A 61 -5.83 -13.31 1.37
N GLU A 62 -6.09 -14.44 0.75
CA GLU A 62 -6.91 -15.51 1.33
C GLU A 62 -6.10 -16.46 2.22
N GLU A 63 -4.78 -16.50 2.04
CA GLU A 63 -3.90 -17.42 2.76
C GLU A 63 -3.66 -17.06 4.24
N PRO A 64 -3.39 -18.07 5.10
CA PRO A 64 -3.23 -17.91 6.56
C PRO A 64 -1.90 -17.27 6.98
N PHE A 65 -1.17 -16.62 6.05
CA PHE A 65 0.06 -15.91 6.39
C PHE A 65 -0.23 -14.81 7.41
N ASN A 66 0.64 -14.70 8.42
CA ASN A 66 0.60 -13.60 9.37
C ASN A 66 1.10 -12.31 8.68
N LEU A 67 0.24 -11.72 7.86
CA LEU A 67 0.52 -10.53 7.07
C LEU A 67 0.85 -9.32 7.95
N GLU A 68 0.27 -9.23 9.14
CA GLU A 68 0.62 -8.17 10.09
C GLU A 68 2.10 -8.24 10.48
N ASN A 69 2.57 -9.43 10.83
CA ASN A 69 3.97 -9.64 11.21
C ASN A 69 4.91 -9.40 10.01
N LYS A 70 4.52 -9.87 8.81
CA LYS A 70 5.29 -9.64 7.59
C LYS A 70 5.39 -8.14 7.29
N LEU A 71 4.29 -7.42 7.36
CA LEU A 71 4.22 -5.96 7.19
C LEU A 71 5.14 -5.24 8.17
N LEU A 72 5.07 -5.57 9.47
CA LEU A 72 5.88 -4.93 10.50
C LEU A 72 7.38 -5.19 10.29
N LYS A 73 7.75 -6.42 9.93
CA LYS A 73 9.15 -6.77 9.63
C LYS A 73 9.67 -6.05 8.39
N ILE A 74 8.90 -5.99 7.30
CA ILE A 74 9.24 -5.22 6.10
C ILE A 74 9.44 -3.75 6.47
N ASN A 75 8.50 -3.16 7.21
CA ASN A 75 8.60 -1.76 7.65
C ASN A 75 9.88 -1.50 8.47
N ASN A 76 10.20 -2.36 9.43
CA ASN A 76 11.38 -2.18 10.26
C ASN A 76 12.68 -2.23 9.44
N LYS A 77 12.82 -3.24 8.57
CA LYS A 77 14.00 -3.39 7.71
C LYS A 77 14.13 -2.27 6.68
N LEU A 78 13.03 -1.76 6.13
CA LEU A 78 13.05 -0.59 5.25
C LEU A 78 13.46 0.68 6.03
N ASN A 79 13.00 0.84 7.27
CA ASN A 79 13.38 1.97 8.12
C ASN A 79 14.89 1.96 8.45
N GLU A 80 15.48 0.80 8.70
CA GLU A 80 16.94 0.62 8.86
C GLU A 80 17.72 1.13 7.63
N LYS A 81 17.11 1.03 6.45
CA LYS A 81 17.64 1.52 5.16
C LYS A 81 17.22 2.94 4.81
N ASN A 82 16.64 3.69 5.76
CA ASN A 82 16.11 5.05 5.57
C ASN A 82 14.96 5.17 4.53
N ILE A 83 14.26 4.07 4.25
CA ILE A 83 13.07 4.02 3.39
C ILE A 83 11.82 4.02 4.27
N LYS A 84 11.07 5.12 4.25
CA LYS A 84 9.98 5.37 5.21
C LYS A 84 8.62 5.35 4.53
N LEU A 85 7.92 4.22 4.61
CA LEU A 85 6.59 4.03 4.02
C LEU A 85 5.42 4.28 5.00
N GLN A 86 5.69 4.49 6.29
CA GLN A 86 4.66 4.61 7.34
C GLN A 86 3.94 5.98 7.42
N LYS A 87 4.13 6.87 6.44
CA LYS A 87 3.61 8.24 6.51
C LYS A 87 2.50 8.50 5.49
N ARG A 88 1.37 9.03 5.97
CA ARG A 88 0.29 9.62 5.16
C ARG A 88 -0.17 8.69 4.02
N HIS A 89 0.05 9.12 2.77
CA HIS A 89 -0.45 8.51 1.56
C HIS A 89 0.46 7.41 0.99
N VAL A 90 1.63 7.15 1.59
CA VAL A 90 2.56 6.12 1.09
C VAL A 90 2.42 4.78 1.80
N THR A 91 1.75 4.74 2.95
CA THR A 91 1.49 3.51 3.72
C THR A 91 0.80 2.40 2.93
N PRO A 92 -0.16 2.65 2.01
CA PRO A 92 -0.76 1.61 1.19
C PRO A 92 0.26 0.72 0.44
N ALA A 93 1.39 1.28 0.01
CA ALA A 93 2.44 0.51 -0.65
C ALA A 93 3.06 -0.54 0.28
N LEU A 94 3.15 -0.26 1.58
CA LEU A 94 3.59 -1.24 2.58
C LEU A 94 2.60 -2.42 2.70
N GLY A 95 1.31 -2.17 2.52
CA GLY A 95 0.29 -3.22 2.42
C GLY A 95 0.53 -4.13 1.22
N LEU A 96 0.78 -3.56 0.05
CA LEU A 96 1.09 -4.32 -1.17
C LEU A 96 2.35 -5.16 -1.02
N LEU A 97 3.41 -4.62 -0.43
CA LEU A 97 4.65 -5.37 -0.17
C LEU A 97 4.42 -6.57 0.75
N ALA A 98 3.48 -6.49 1.69
CA ALA A 98 3.14 -7.60 2.56
C ALA A 98 2.44 -8.75 1.81
N LEU A 99 1.76 -8.47 0.70
CA LEU A 99 1.08 -9.46 -0.14
C LEU A 99 2.04 -10.25 -1.04
N ILE A 100 3.26 -9.74 -1.28
CA ILE A 100 4.24 -10.40 -2.14
C ILE A 100 4.59 -11.79 -1.58
N PRO A 101 4.47 -12.89 -2.34
CA PRO A 101 4.78 -14.25 -1.88
C PRO A 101 6.30 -14.55 -1.90
N ALA A 102 7.13 -13.61 -1.45
CA ALA A 102 8.59 -13.73 -1.39
C ALA A 102 9.14 -13.50 0.02
N GLU A 103 10.41 -13.83 0.22
CA GLU A 103 11.11 -13.63 1.48
C GLU A 103 11.28 -12.14 1.81
N ILE A 104 11.21 -11.80 3.10
CA ILE A 104 11.22 -10.41 3.55
C ILE A 104 12.51 -9.69 3.13
N ASP A 105 13.66 -10.36 3.23
CA ASP A 105 14.96 -9.78 2.87
C ASP A 105 15.08 -9.52 1.37
N GLU A 106 14.47 -10.37 0.54
CA GLU A 106 14.42 -10.20 -0.90
C GLU A 106 13.57 -8.97 -1.27
N ILE A 107 12.37 -8.86 -0.71
CA ILE A 107 11.48 -7.72 -0.91
C ILE A 107 12.20 -6.42 -0.53
N VAL A 108 12.81 -6.37 0.67
CA VAL A 108 13.50 -5.19 1.18
C VAL A 108 14.70 -4.81 0.29
N LYS A 109 15.52 -5.79 -0.12
CA LYS A 109 16.66 -5.57 -1.01
C LYS A 109 16.21 -5.01 -2.35
N ASN A 110 15.11 -5.52 -2.91
CA ASN A 110 14.60 -5.08 -4.20
C ASN A 110 14.01 -3.66 -4.11
N VAL A 111 13.29 -3.32 -3.05
CA VAL A 111 12.80 -1.95 -2.82
C VAL A 111 13.97 -0.97 -2.69
N GLU A 112 15.00 -1.33 -1.94
CA GLU A 112 16.22 -0.51 -1.84
C GLU A 112 16.92 -0.35 -3.20
N SER A 113 17.09 -1.44 -3.95
CA SER A 113 17.70 -1.42 -5.27
C SER A 113 16.95 -0.50 -6.24
N VAL A 114 15.62 -0.65 -6.34
CA VAL A 114 14.79 0.21 -7.20
C VAL A 114 14.83 1.66 -6.73
N TYR A 115 14.78 1.91 -5.42
CA TYR A 115 14.89 3.26 -4.87
C TYR A 115 16.20 3.94 -5.27
N GLN A 116 17.33 3.24 -5.12
CA GLN A 116 18.64 3.77 -5.53
C GLN A 116 18.75 3.95 -7.04
N GLN A 117 18.12 3.10 -7.83
CA GLN A 117 18.07 3.25 -9.29
C GLN A 117 17.26 4.49 -9.70
N LEU A 118 16.09 4.72 -9.10
CA LEU A 118 15.27 5.91 -9.37
C LEU A 118 16.05 7.20 -9.11
N LEU A 119 16.80 7.28 -8.01
CA LEU A 119 17.61 8.45 -7.66
C LEU A 119 18.75 8.76 -8.65
N LYS A 120 19.12 7.83 -9.54
CA LYS A 120 20.09 8.11 -10.62
C LYS A 120 19.51 9.01 -11.71
N TYR A 121 18.19 9.06 -11.84
CA TYR A 121 17.52 9.92 -12.81
C TYR A 121 17.25 11.30 -12.19
N LYS A 122 17.69 12.36 -12.88
CA LYS A 122 17.52 13.75 -12.44
C LYS A 122 16.06 14.12 -12.09
N MET A 123 15.09 13.47 -12.73
CA MET A 123 13.66 13.70 -12.47
C MET A 123 13.22 13.24 -11.07
N PHE A 124 13.86 12.20 -10.50
CA PHE A 124 13.55 11.68 -9.16
C PHE A 124 14.53 12.16 -8.09
N ASN A 125 15.61 12.83 -8.49
CA ASN A 125 16.59 13.42 -7.59
C ASN A 125 16.64 14.95 -7.75
N ASN A 126 15.48 15.59 -7.59
CA ASN A 126 15.35 17.04 -7.60
C ASN A 126 14.40 17.51 -6.49
N LEU A 127 14.26 18.83 -6.34
CA LEU A 127 13.44 19.45 -5.29
C LEU A 127 11.93 19.34 -5.56
N LEU A 128 11.51 19.02 -6.79
CA LEU A 128 10.10 18.94 -7.18
C LEU A 128 9.45 17.63 -6.76
N VAL A 129 10.21 16.53 -6.73
CA VAL A 129 9.70 15.21 -6.31
C VAL A 129 10.20 14.92 -4.91
N TYR A 130 9.28 14.86 -3.95
CA TYR A 130 9.67 14.60 -2.57
C TYR A 130 10.23 13.19 -2.40
N LYS A 131 11.26 13.05 -1.56
CA LYS A 131 11.91 11.76 -1.23
C LYS A 131 10.90 10.64 -0.93
N ARG A 132 9.80 10.95 -0.24
CA ARG A 132 8.76 9.97 0.11
C ARG A 132 7.99 9.44 -1.10
N GLU A 133 7.79 10.26 -2.13
CA GLU A 133 7.15 9.85 -3.37
C GLU A 133 8.04 8.87 -4.13
N VAL A 134 9.35 9.15 -4.22
CA VAL A 134 10.31 8.22 -4.83
C VAL A 134 10.34 6.88 -4.09
N GLN A 135 10.29 6.91 -2.75
CA GLN A 135 10.20 5.69 -1.93
C GLN A 135 8.91 4.91 -2.18
N PHE A 136 7.79 5.62 -2.34
CA PHE A 136 6.51 5.03 -2.72
C PHE A 136 6.57 4.38 -4.11
N TYR A 137 7.08 5.09 -5.12
CA TYR A 137 7.23 4.55 -6.47
C TYR A 137 8.11 3.30 -6.49
N ALA A 138 9.22 3.28 -5.74
CA ALA A 138 10.07 2.10 -5.61
C ALA A 138 9.30 0.89 -5.05
N ALA A 139 8.49 1.09 -4.00
CA ALA A 139 7.68 0.04 -3.42
C ALA A 139 6.59 -0.46 -4.38
N ILE A 140 5.95 0.43 -5.14
CA ILE A 140 4.95 0.06 -6.14
C ILE A 140 5.56 -0.73 -7.30
N ILE A 141 6.73 -0.32 -7.81
CA ILE A 141 7.42 -1.06 -8.88
C ILE A 141 7.72 -2.48 -8.43
N VAL A 142 8.24 -2.67 -7.21
CA VAL A 142 8.51 -4.01 -6.67
C VAL A 142 7.21 -4.80 -6.52
N ALA A 143 6.16 -4.21 -5.96
CA ALA A 143 4.86 -4.88 -5.85
C ALA A 143 4.32 -5.31 -7.22
N TRP A 144 4.45 -4.47 -8.24
CA TRP A 144 4.05 -4.80 -9.61
C TRP A 144 4.85 -5.97 -10.17
N THR A 145 6.19 -5.95 -10.06
CA THR A 145 7.03 -7.02 -10.58
C THR A 145 6.64 -8.38 -10.00
N TYR A 146 6.48 -8.48 -8.67
CA TYR A 146 6.14 -9.75 -8.03
C TYR A 146 4.67 -10.16 -8.23
N LEU A 147 3.73 -9.24 -7.98
CA LEU A 147 2.31 -9.60 -7.93
C LEU A 147 1.67 -9.72 -9.32
N VAL A 148 2.33 -9.20 -10.36
CA VAL A 148 1.80 -9.17 -11.72
C VAL A 148 2.62 -10.02 -12.69
N SER A 149 3.95 -10.04 -12.57
CA SER A 149 4.81 -10.73 -13.54
C SER A 149 5.18 -12.16 -13.14
N GLU A 150 4.98 -12.55 -11.87
CA GLU A 150 5.42 -13.85 -11.33
C GLU A 150 4.27 -14.76 -10.87
N ILE A 151 3.00 -14.35 -11.06
CA ILE A 151 1.80 -15.07 -10.60
C ILE A 151 0.91 -15.47 -11.80
N GLU A 152 0.07 -16.51 -11.64
CA GLU A 152 -0.95 -16.92 -12.62
C GLU A 152 -1.81 -15.74 -13.12
N GLU A 153 -2.15 -15.77 -14.41
CA GLU A 153 -2.76 -14.66 -15.15
C GLU A 153 -4.09 -14.17 -14.55
N SER A 154 -4.91 -15.06 -14.01
CA SER A 154 -6.21 -14.71 -13.39
C SER A 154 -6.08 -13.95 -12.07
N LEU A 155 -5.05 -14.28 -11.26
CA LEU A 155 -4.77 -13.60 -9.99
C LEU A 155 -3.98 -12.31 -10.22
N ALA A 156 -3.17 -12.26 -11.28
CA ALA A 156 -2.43 -11.08 -11.69
C ALA A 156 -3.37 -9.88 -11.99
N ASP A 157 -4.54 -10.10 -12.58
CA ASP A 157 -5.49 -9.02 -12.89
C ASP A 157 -6.08 -8.35 -11.65
N ASN A 158 -6.39 -9.13 -10.61
CA ASN A 158 -6.84 -8.58 -9.32
C ASN A 158 -5.75 -7.74 -8.66
N PHE A 159 -4.50 -8.19 -8.69
CA PHE A 159 -3.38 -7.43 -8.15
C PHE A 159 -3.04 -6.19 -8.99
N LYS A 160 -3.13 -6.25 -10.33
CA LYS A 160 -3.00 -5.06 -11.21
C LYS A 160 -4.02 -4.01 -10.80
N ASN A 161 -5.29 -4.39 -10.70
CA ASN A 161 -6.38 -3.49 -10.32
C ASN A 161 -6.15 -2.87 -8.93
N LEU A 162 -5.71 -3.68 -7.96
CA LEU A 162 -5.38 -3.22 -6.61
C LEU A 162 -4.21 -2.22 -6.61
N ILE A 163 -3.12 -2.52 -7.32
CA ILE A 163 -1.96 -1.63 -7.42
C ILE A 163 -2.35 -0.31 -8.11
N ILE A 164 -3.14 -0.36 -9.18
CA ILE A 164 -3.64 0.82 -9.88
C ILE A 164 -4.52 1.67 -8.96
N ALA A 165 -5.43 1.07 -8.19
CA ALA A 165 -6.23 1.81 -7.22
C ALA A 165 -5.37 2.49 -6.14
N VAL A 166 -4.36 1.79 -5.63
CA VAL A 166 -3.40 2.37 -4.68
C VAL A 166 -2.65 3.55 -5.29
N LEU A 167 -2.20 3.43 -6.53
CA LEU A 167 -1.56 4.53 -7.27
C LEU A 167 -2.49 5.73 -7.41
N ILE A 168 -3.73 5.54 -7.89
CA ILE A 168 -4.71 6.61 -8.08
C ILE A 168 -4.98 7.35 -6.77
N VAL A 169 -5.27 6.62 -5.70
CA VAL A 169 -5.60 7.21 -4.39
C VAL A 169 -4.41 7.97 -3.81
N SER A 170 -3.21 7.38 -3.89
CA SER A 170 -2.00 7.96 -3.28
C SER A 170 -1.50 9.16 -4.06
N ILE A 171 -1.45 9.09 -5.40
CA ILE A 171 -1.01 10.21 -6.25
C ILE A 171 -1.98 11.37 -6.17
N THR A 172 -3.29 11.12 -6.16
CA THR A 172 -4.29 12.19 -6.01
C THR A 172 -4.09 12.92 -4.69
N ALA A 173 -3.81 12.20 -3.61
CA ALA A 173 -3.56 12.79 -2.32
C ALA A 173 -2.23 13.56 -2.26
N ILE A 174 -1.17 13.04 -2.88
CA ILE A 174 0.11 13.75 -3.06
C ILE A 174 -0.12 15.06 -3.83
N ALA A 175 -0.84 15.03 -4.95
CA ALA A 175 -1.13 16.22 -5.76
C ALA A 175 -1.92 17.28 -4.97
N MET A 176 -2.89 16.86 -4.15
CA MET A 176 -3.63 17.75 -3.26
C MET A 176 -2.71 18.40 -2.20
N GLU A 177 -1.78 17.63 -1.61
CA GLU A 177 -0.79 18.18 -0.67
C GLU A 177 0.11 19.23 -1.32
N HIS A 178 0.60 18.94 -2.53
CA HIS A 178 1.39 19.91 -3.30
C HIS A 178 0.59 21.19 -3.49
N ASN A 179 -0.65 21.12 -3.99
CA ASN A 179 -1.50 22.30 -4.20
C ASN A 179 -1.80 23.09 -2.92
N SER A 180 -1.97 22.42 -1.77
CA SER A 180 -2.23 23.10 -0.49
C SER A 180 -1.04 23.87 0.07
N ASN A 181 0.19 23.57 -0.38
CA ASN A 181 1.40 24.28 0.03
C ASN A 181 1.65 25.55 -0.82
N TYR A 182 0.84 25.80 -1.85
CA TYR A 182 0.92 26.98 -2.73
C TYR A 182 -0.21 28.00 -2.48
N VAL A 183 -1.02 27.81 -1.43
CA VAL A 183 -2.07 28.75 -0.96
C VAL A 183 -1.71 29.25 0.42
#